data_AF-A0A965LKE2-F1
#
_entry.id   AF-A0A965LKE2-F1
#
_cell.length_a   1.000
_cell.length_b   1.000
_cell.length_c   1.000
_cell.angle_alpha   90.00
_cell.angle_beta   90.00
_cell.angle_gamma   90.00
#
_symmetry.space_group_name_H-M   'P 1'
#
loop_
_entity.id
_entity.type
_entity.pdbx_description
1 polymer ?
#
loop_
_entity_poly.entity_id
_entity_poly.type
_entity_poly.pdbx_seq_one_letter_code
_entity_poly.pdbx_strand_id
1 'polypeptide(L)'
;MSKLEVTPGMFSKVESKPTLKTPITLLLSALVVFVFFGLLGKPGDVSFVWSDKREAFQLPAFTINSILFCTVVGALLLLIAAFSIFRTIGAKKTPVWLIAIFGLAAMMALLGWLATGAIQGVQMIFILSNTLVLAIPLILGGMAGVMSERVGVVNIAIEGQLLTGAFVSAVVGTMTGNLYVGMVAAMVAAGILSMVLASLAIKYLVEQIIIGVLLNVLVIGITNFLHSAWLDKDSSHLNYPGTFDKIAIPLLSDIPVFGQVLFNNRITVYLMFIIVPVLWYILFRTKLGLRARAVGEHPLAADTVGINVAKTRFWWVTLGGMVAGLGGAALTIGNVGSFGREMSAGQGFIALAVVILGRWQPIYVTL
;
A
#
# COMPACT_ATOMS: atom_id res chain seq x y z
N MET A 1 26.15 9.38 31.49
CA MET A 1 25.63 10.12 30.32
C MET A 1 25.85 9.26 29.07
N SER A 2 24.80 8.62 28.54
CA SER A 2 24.90 7.86 27.29
C SER A 2 25.10 8.82 26.12
N LYS A 3 26.14 8.61 25.31
CA LYS A 3 26.40 9.39 24.08
C LYS A 3 25.14 9.37 23.21
N LEU A 4 24.55 10.55 23.01
CA LEU A 4 23.51 10.78 22.03
C LEU A 4 24.16 10.81 20.64
N GLU A 5 24.12 9.68 19.93
CA GLU A 5 24.39 9.68 18.49
C GLU A 5 23.18 10.31 17.77
N VAL A 6 23.34 11.58 17.38
CA VAL A 6 22.38 12.25 16.50
C VAL A 6 22.75 11.91 15.06
N THR A 7 22.07 10.93 14.48
CA THR A 7 22.13 10.68 13.04
C THR A 7 21.20 11.65 12.30
N PRO A 8 21.62 12.27 11.18
CA PRO A 8 20.78 13.21 10.42
C PRO A 8 19.46 12.58 9.97
N GLY A 9 18.32 13.23 10.28
CA GLY A 9 16.96 12.77 9.93
C GLY A 9 16.17 12.11 11.07
N MET A 10 16.78 11.87 12.23
CA MET A 10 16.06 11.54 13.46
C MET A 10 16.03 12.76 14.39
N PHE A 11 14.83 13.33 14.60
CA PHE A 11 14.62 14.20 15.74
C PHE A 11 15.12 13.51 17.01
N SER A 12 15.80 14.28 17.86
CA SER A 12 16.17 13.90 19.22
C SER A 12 15.08 13.03 19.84
N LYS A 13 15.45 11.89 20.42
CA LYS A 13 14.58 11.06 21.26
C LYS A 13 14.25 11.83 22.54
N VAL A 14 13.68 13.03 22.43
CA VAL A 14 13.01 13.69 23.54
C VAL A 14 11.99 12.67 24.02
N GLU A 15 12.14 12.31 25.29
CA GLU A 15 11.41 11.30 26.00
C GLU A 15 9.92 11.68 26.01
N SER A 16 9.21 11.39 24.91
CA SER A 16 7.77 11.59 24.85
C SER A 16 7.18 10.63 25.86
N LYS A 17 6.60 11.15 26.95
CA LYS A 17 5.88 10.34 27.93
C LYS A 17 4.94 9.38 27.20
N PRO A 18 4.97 8.07 27.48
CA PRO A 18 4.07 7.13 26.83
C PRO A 18 2.63 7.55 27.12
N THR A 19 1.83 7.66 26.07
CA THR A 19 0.45 8.12 26.17
C THR A 19 -0.45 6.95 26.55
N LEU A 20 -1.44 7.21 27.42
CA LEU A 20 -2.44 6.21 27.81
C LEU A 20 -3.42 5.84 26.68
N LYS A 21 -3.35 6.53 25.54
CA LYS A 21 -4.25 6.28 24.40
C LYS A 21 -4.11 4.84 23.88
N THR A 22 -2.89 4.37 23.65
CA THR A 22 -2.62 3.03 23.12
C THR A 22 -3.14 1.89 24.02
N PRO A 23 -2.84 1.85 25.33
CA PRO A 23 -3.39 0.82 26.19
C PRO A 23 -4.92 0.87 26.30
N ILE A 24 -5.54 2.06 26.32
CA ILE A 24 -6.99 2.20 26.36
C ILE A 24 -7.64 1.63 25.09
N THR A 25 -7.10 1.93 23.91
CA THR A 25 -7.64 1.40 22.65
C THR A 25 -7.50 -0.12 22.56
N LEU A 26 -6.37 -0.67 23.03
CA LEU A 26 -6.16 -2.13 23.08
C LEU A 26 -7.13 -2.80 24.06
N LEU A 27 -7.37 -2.19 25.22
CA LEU A 27 -8.31 -2.73 26.21
C LEU A 27 -9.76 -2.69 25.70
N LEU A 28 -10.19 -1.58 25.10
CA LEU A 28 -11.54 -1.46 24.54
C LEU A 28 -11.77 -2.48 23.41
N SER A 29 -10.82 -2.61 22.48
CA SER A 29 -10.93 -3.59 21.39
C SER A 29 -10.88 -5.04 21.90
N ALA A 30 -10.06 -5.34 22.91
CA ALA A 30 -10.03 -6.66 23.54
C ALA A 30 -11.36 -7.02 24.23
N LEU A 31 -11.98 -6.05 24.93
CA LEU A 31 -13.30 -6.23 25.54
C LEU A 31 -14.38 -6.51 24.50
N VAL A 32 -14.34 -5.81 23.35
CA VAL A 32 -15.28 -6.07 22.26
C VAL A 32 -15.16 -7.50 21.76
N VAL A 33 -13.93 -7.96 21.50
CA VAL A 33 -13.68 -9.34 21.05
C VAL A 33 -14.14 -10.36 22.09
N PHE A 34 -13.78 -10.17 23.36
CA PHE A 34 -14.09 -11.12 24.41
C PHE A 34 -15.60 -11.22 24.69
N VAL A 35 -16.29 -10.09 24.78
CA VAL A 35 -17.71 -10.05 25.15
C VAL A 35 -18.61 -10.34 23.94
N PHE A 36 -18.43 -9.64 22.82
CA PHE A 36 -19.36 -9.75 21.68
C PHE A 36 -19.06 -10.93 20.77
N PHE A 37 -17.78 -11.22 20.50
CA PHE A 37 -17.42 -12.35 19.63
C PHE A 37 -17.28 -13.65 20.42
N GLY A 38 -16.81 -13.56 21.66
CA GLY A 38 -16.70 -14.68 22.59
C GLY A 38 -18.03 -15.01 23.28
N LEU A 39 -18.31 -14.37 24.41
CA LEU A 39 -19.41 -14.74 25.31
C LEU A 39 -20.81 -14.66 24.66
N LEU A 40 -21.05 -13.63 23.84
CA LEU A 40 -22.29 -13.43 23.08
C LEU A 40 -22.16 -13.91 21.61
N GLY A 41 -21.13 -14.72 21.33
CA GLY A 41 -20.83 -15.21 19.99
C GLY A 41 -21.90 -16.12 19.40
N LYS A 42 -21.87 -16.29 18.07
CA LYS A 42 -22.78 -17.21 17.39
C LYS A 42 -22.36 -18.66 17.64
N PRO A 43 -23.28 -19.57 18.01
CA PRO A 43 -22.96 -20.98 18.14
C PRO A 43 -22.73 -21.61 16.77
N GLY A 44 -21.62 -22.31 16.60
CA GLY A 44 -21.26 -23.01 15.38
C GLY A 44 -19.76 -23.22 15.28
N ASP A 45 -19.36 -24.09 14.35
CA ASP A 45 -17.95 -24.36 14.09
C ASP A 45 -17.41 -23.43 12.99
N VAL A 46 -16.12 -23.17 13.10
CA VAL A 46 -15.35 -22.37 12.13
C VAL A 46 -14.18 -23.23 11.69
N SER A 47 -14.04 -23.41 10.39
CA SER A 47 -12.87 -24.02 9.77
C SER A 47 -11.91 -22.95 9.27
N PHE A 48 -10.66 -22.99 9.74
CA PHE A 48 -9.58 -22.19 9.18
C PHE A 48 -8.79 -23.03 8.18
N VAL A 49 -8.81 -22.62 6.91
CA VAL A 49 -8.18 -23.34 5.81
C VAL A 49 -6.86 -22.65 5.45
N TRP A 50 -5.76 -23.40 5.60
CA TRP A 50 -4.38 -22.90 5.46
C TRP A 50 -3.65 -23.46 4.24
N SER A 51 -4.32 -24.24 3.39
CA SER A 51 -3.75 -24.85 2.20
C SER A 51 -4.78 -24.91 1.07
N ASP A 52 -4.35 -24.63 -0.16
CA ASP A 52 -5.18 -24.79 -1.36
C ASP A 52 -5.08 -26.22 -1.90
N LYS A 53 -6.13 -26.71 -2.58
CA LYS A 53 -6.22 -28.11 -3.08
C LYS A 53 -5.12 -28.51 -4.07
N ARG A 54 -4.34 -27.54 -4.56
CA ARG A 54 -3.27 -27.70 -5.56
C ARG A 54 -1.86 -27.76 -4.93
N GLU A 55 -1.74 -27.74 -3.61
CA GLU A 55 -0.46 -27.80 -2.90
C GLU A 55 0.13 -29.21 -2.81
N ALA A 56 1.46 -29.29 -2.88
CA ALA A 56 2.22 -30.51 -2.59
C ALA A 56 2.12 -30.93 -1.11
N PHE A 57 1.86 -29.98 -0.20
CA PHE A 57 1.68 -30.21 1.24
C PHE A 57 0.34 -29.64 1.71
N GLN A 58 -0.64 -30.51 1.93
CA GLN A 58 -1.95 -30.10 2.45
C GLN A 58 -1.90 -29.95 3.97
N LEU A 59 -2.05 -28.72 4.45
CA LEU A 59 -2.28 -28.46 5.87
C LEU A 59 -3.74 -28.78 6.23
N PRO A 60 -3.99 -29.60 7.27
CA PRO A 60 -5.35 -29.95 7.66
C PRO A 60 -6.12 -28.69 8.10
N ALA A 61 -7.38 -28.59 7.68
CA ALA A 61 -8.25 -27.52 8.12
C ALA A 61 -8.47 -27.61 9.63
N PHE A 62 -8.28 -26.49 10.33
CA PHE A 62 -8.48 -26.43 11.78
C PHE A 62 -9.92 -26.04 12.07
N THR A 63 -10.75 -27.01 12.47
CA THR A 63 -12.15 -26.80 12.87
C THR A 63 -12.24 -26.64 14.37
N ILE A 64 -12.76 -25.50 14.82
CA ILE A 64 -12.98 -25.23 16.24
C ILE A 64 -14.32 -24.54 16.45
N ASN A 65 -14.91 -24.72 17.62
CA ASN A 65 -16.10 -23.99 18.02
C ASN A 65 -15.80 -22.48 18.07
N SER A 66 -16.63 -21.70 17.40
CA SER A 66 -16.46 -20.24 17.24
C SER A 66 -16.42 -19.51 18.58
N ILE A 67 -17.32 -19.86 19.50
CA ILE A 67 -17.42 -19.25 20.83
C ILE A 67 -16.16 -19.55 21.64
N LEU A 68 -15.71 -20.80 21.67
CA LEU A 68 -14.50 -21.19 22.38
C LEU A 68 -13.26 -20.48 21.81
N PHE A 69 -13.13 -20.44 20.49
CA PHE A 69 -12.01 -19.75 19.84
C PHE A 69 -11.99 -18.25 20.16
N CYS A 70 -13.11 -17.55 19.99
CA CYS A 70 -13.19 -16.10 20.23
C CYS A 70 -13.02 -15.74 21.71
N THR A 71 -13.50 -16.57 22.64
CA THR A 71 -13.27 -16.35 24.09
C THR A 71 -11.82 -16.53 24.49
N VAL A 72 -11.13 -17.58 24.00
CA VAL A 72 -9.70 -17.81 24.26
C VAL A 72 -8.85 -16.69 23.68
N VAL A 73 -9.11 -16.30 22.42
CA VAL A 73 -8.39 -15.19 21.78
C VAL A 73 -8.69 -13.86 22.50
N GLY A 74 -9.95 -13.60 22.87
CA GLY A 74 -10.32 -12.41 23.64
C GLY A 74 -9.61 -12.33 24.99
N ALA A 75 -9.46 -13.46 25.70
CA ALA A 75 -8.73 -13.53 26.96
C ALA A 75 -7.23 -13.21 26.76
N LEU A 76 -6.62 -13.74 25.69
CA LEU A 76 -5.24 -13.41 25.31
C LEU A 76 -5.08 -11.92 24.98
N LEU A 77 -6.02 -11.33 24.24
CA LEU A 77 -6.01 -9.90 23.92
C LEU A 77 -6.11 -9.03 25.19
N LEU A 78 -6.92 -9.43 26.16
CA LEU A 78 -7.00 -8.75 27.46
C LEU A 78 -5.69 -8.84 28.25
N LEU A 79 -4.98 -9.98 28.21
CA LEU A 79 -3.64 -10.10 28.81
C LEU A 79 -2.63 -9.19 28.13
N ILE A 80 -2.66 -9.11 26.79
CA ILE A 80 -1.80 -8.21 26.01
C ILE A 80 -2.11 -6.74 26.37
N ALA A 81 -3.39 -6.38 26.50
CA ALA A 81 -3.81 -5.05 26.92
C ALA A 81 -3.37 -4.72 28.36
N ALA A 82 -3.47 -5.67 29.29
CA ALA A 82 -3.00 -5.52 30.67
C ALA A 82 -1.46 -5.34 30.72
N PHE A 83 -0.72 -6.10 29.92
CA PHE A 83 0.74 -5.95 29.80
C PHE A 83 1.13 -4.59 29.21
N SER A 84 0.36 -4.11 28.23
CA SER A 84 0.50 -2.76 27.65
C SER A 84 0.28 -1.65 28.70
N ILE A 85 -0.74 -1.79 29.55
CA ILE A 85 -1.00 -0.88 30.67
C ILE A 85 0.17 -0.89 31.67
N PHE A 86 0.62 -2.09 32.07
CA PHE A 86 1.74 -2.25 32.99
C PHE A 86 3.02 -1.55 32.48
N ARG A 87 3.34 -1.72 31.20
CA ARG A 87 4.48 -1.02 30.57
C ARG A 87 4.32 0.49 30.54
N THR A 88 3.10 0.96 30.26
CA THR A 88 2.80 2.39 30.20
C THR A 88 2.94 3.05 31.57
N ILE A 89 2.48 2.38 32.64
CA ILE A 89 2.68 2.82 34.03
C ILE A 89 4.19 2.89 34.37
N GLY A 90 4.97 1.91 33.89
CA GLY A 90 6.44 1.91 34.00
C GLY A 90 7.18 2.89 33.07
N ALA A 91 6.50 3.89 32.50
CA ALA A 91 7.03 4.87 31.55
C ALA A 91 7.69 4.28 30.30
N LYS A 92 7.36 3.03 29.92
CA LYS A 92 7.86 2.37 28.70
C LYS A 92 6.79 2.35 27.61
N LYS A 93 7.18 2.62 26.37
CA LYS A 93 6.29 2.49 25.21
C LYS A 93 5.95 1.03 24.91
N THR A 94 4.75 0.79 24.42
CA THR A 94 4.35 -0.50 23.85
C THR A 94 5.13 -0.75 22.57
N PRO A 95 5.81 -1.90 22.43
CA PRO A 95 6.57 -2.20 21.23
C PRO A 95 5.63 -2.48 20.05
N VAL A 96 5.96 -1.98 18.85
CA VAL A 96 5.11 -2.06 17.65
C VAL A 96 4.73 -3.49 17.29
N TRP A 97 5.65 -4.45 17.45
CA TRP A 97 5.39 -5.87 17.17
C TRP A 97 4.22 -6.47 17.98
N LEU A 98 3.95 -5.95 19.18
CA LEU A 98 2.95 -6.46 20.09
C LEU A 98 1.58 -5.89 19.70
N ILE A 99 1.56 -4.66 19.19
CA ILE A 99 0.37 -4.08 18.55
C ILE A 99 0.04 -4.85 17.27
N ALA A 100 1.04 -5.24 16.47
CA ALA A 100 0.84 -6.04 15.26
C ALA A 100 0.28 -7.43 15.59
N ILE A 101 0.85 -8.14 16.58
CA ILE A 101 0.34 -9.44 17.06
C ILE A 101 -1.09 -9.32 17.58
N PHE A 102 -1.37 -8.27 18.37
CA PHE A 102 -2.72 -7.98 18.87
C PHE A 102 -3.71 -7.79 17.72
N GLY A 103 -3.36 -6.97 16.72
CA GLY A 103 -4.21 -6.70 15.56
C GLY A 103 -4.50 -7.96 14.75
N LEU A 104 -3.48 -8.78 14.50
CA LEU A 104 -3.64 -10.06 13.80
C LEU A 104 -4.55 -11.02 14.58
N ALA A 105 -4.35 -11.17 15.89
CA ALA A 105 -5.20 -12.03 16.72
C ALA A 105 -6.65 -11.52 16.79
N ALA A 106 -6.85 -10.20 16.92
CA ALA A 106 -8.19 -9.59 16.87
C ALA A 106 -8.88 -9.80 15.52
N MET A 107 -8.13 -9.68 14.41
CA MET A 107 -8.65 -9.98 13.07
C MET A 107 -9.03 -11.46 12.93
N MET A 108 -8.22 -12.38 13.44
CA MET A 108 -8.54 -13.82 13.45
C MET A 108 -9.83 -14.11 14.22
N ALA A 109 -10.03 -13.48 15.37
CA ALA A 109 -11.27 -13.61 16.14
C ALA A 109 -12.48 -13.04 15.39
N LEU A 110 -12.33 -11.87 14.77
CA LEU A 110 -13.38 -11.28 13.94
C LEU A 110 -13.76 -12.18 12.77
N LEU A 111 -12.77 -12.69 12.03
CA LEU A 111 -12.99 -13.58 10.89
C LEU A 111 -13.63 -14.90 11.33
N GLY A 112 -13.20 -15.46 12.46
CA GLY A 112 -13.81 -16.65 13.03
C GLY A 112 -15.27 -16.42 13.36
N TRP A 113 -15.58 -15.32 14.05
CA TRP A 113 -16.96 -14.97 14.36
C TRP A 113 -17.81 -14.76 13.09
N LEU A 114 -17.30 -14.03 12.10
CA LEU A 114 -17.99 -13.78 10.83
C LEU A 114 -18.27 -15.04 10.02
N ALA A 115 -17.34 -15.99 10.02
CA ALA A 115 -17.42 -17.22 9.23
C ALA A 115 -18.05 -18.41 9.99
N THR A 116 -18.71 -18.16 11.12
CA THR A 116 -19.39 -19.21 11.90
C THR A 116 -20.44 -19.91 11.03
N GLY A 117 -20.30 -21.24 10.86
CA GLY A 117 -21.20 -22.03 10.02
C GLY A 117 -20.94 -21.92 8.50
N ALA A 118 -19.85 -21.28 8.08
CA ALA A 118 -19.49 -21.21 6.67
C ALA A 118 -18.95 -22.56 6.17
N ILE A 119 -19.57 -23.11 5.11
CA ILE A 119 -19.23 -24.42 4.53
C ILE A 119 -17.78 -24.47 4.03
N GLN A 120 -17.28 -23.36 3.48
CA GLN A 120 -15.93 -23.27 2.89
C GLN A 120 -14.86 -22.81 3.89
N GLY A 121 -15.25 -22.44 5.10
CA GLY A 121 -14.33 -21.89 6.11
C GLY A 121 -13.70 -20.55 5.72
N VAL A 122 -12.79 -20.08 6.57
CA VAL A 122 -11.97 -18.90 6.32
C VAL A 122 -10.72 -19.31 5.53
N GLN A 123 -10.62 -18.87 4.28
CA GLN A 123 -9.47 -19.14 3.41
C GLN A 123 -8.32 -18.17 3.70
N MET A 124 -7.40 -18.58 4.57
CA MET A 124 -6.33 -17.70 5.05
C MET A 124 -5.38 -17.25 3.95
N ILE A 125 -4.96 -18.18 3.08
CA ILE A 125 -4.07 -17.87 1.96
C ILE A 125 -4.72 -16.86 1.01
N PHE A 126 -6.02 -17.03 0.70
CA PHE A 126 -6.74 -16.11 -0.18
C PHE A 126 -6.77 -14.70 0.42
N ILE A 127 -7.11 -14.57 1.71
CA ILE A 127 -7.18 -13.26 2.38
C ILE A 127 -5.81 -12.58 2.41
N LEU A 128 -4.75 -13.31 2.77
CA LEU A 128 -3.39 -12.78 2.82
C LEU A 128 -2.90 -12.38 1.41
N SER A 129 -3.11 -13.23 0.41
CA SER A 129 -2.72 -12.93 -0.97
C SER A 129 -3.49 -11.73 -1.53
N ASN A 130 -4.79 -11.66 -1.27
CA ASN A 130 -5.62 -10.55 -1.74
C ASN A 130 -5.29 -9.23 -1.03
N THR A 131 -4.93 -9.29 0.26
CA THR A 131 -4.46 -8.12 1.01
C THR A 131 -3.20 -7.55 0.37
N LEU A 132 -2.25 -8.42 -0.01
CA LEU A 132 -1.05 -7.98 -0.72
C LEU A 132 -1.39 -7.34 -2.06
N VAL A 133 -2.27 -7.94 -2.86
CA VAL A 133 -2.69 -7.39 -4.16
C VAL A 133 -3.35 -6.02 -4.03
N LEU A 134 -4.22 -5.84 -3.02
CA LEU A 134 -4.89 -4.57 -2.76
C LEU A 134 -3.96 -3.50 -2.17
N ALA A 135 -2.83 -3.89 -1.55
CA ALA A 135 -1.84 -2.96 -1.03
C ALA A 135 -0.95 -2.36 -2.13
N ILE A 136 -0.81 -3.00 -3.31
CA ILE A 136 0.11 -2.57 -4.37
C ILE A 136 -0.12 -1.11 -4.80
N PRO A 137 -1.34 -0.67 -5.14
CA PRO A 137 -1.56 0.70 -5.62
C PRO A 137 -1.24 1.74 -4.55
N LEU A 138 -1.51 1.41 -3.27
CA LEU A 138 -1.17 2.25 -2.13
C LEU A 138 0.34 2.36 -1.94
N ILE A 139 1.06 1.23 -2.03
CA ILE A 139 2.52 1.19 -1.91
C ILE A 139 3.18 1.96 -3.06
N LEU A 140 2.77 1.70 -4.31
CA LEU A 140 3.34 2.36 -5.49
C LEU A 140 2.97 3.85 -5.56
N GLY A 141 1.73 4.22 -5.19
CA GLY A 141 1.34 5.61 -4.99
C GLY A 141 2.17 6.27 -3.87
N GLY A 142 2.43 5.55 -2.79
CA GLY A 142 3.28 6.02 -1.70
C GLY A 142 4.73 6.23 -2.15
N MET A 143 5.28 5.31 -2.95
CA MET A 143 6.60 5.48 -3.56
C MET A 143 6.66 6.73 -4.44
N ALA A 144 5.61 7.00 -5.23
CA ALA A 144 5.49 8.22 -6.02
C ALA A 144 5.52 9.48 -5.14
N GLY A 145 4.78 9.47 -4.03
CA GLY A 145 4.79 10.56 -3.06
C GLY A 145 6.15 10.74 -2.39
N VAL A 146 6.82 9.65 -1.99
CA VAL A 146 8.19 9.71 -1.44
C VAL A 146 9.15 10.36 -2.44
N MET A 147 9.08 9.99 -3.72
CA MET A 147 9.95 10.55 -4.75
C MET A 147 9.74 12.06 -4.95
N SER A 148 8.48 12.50 -5.02
CA SER A 148 8.13 13.91 -5.25
C SER A 148 8.40 14.78 -4.01
N GLU A 149 8.00 14.33 -2.83
CA GLU A 149 8.11 15.14 -1.61
C GLU A 149 9.57 15.23 -1.12
N ARG A 150 10.40 14.22 -1.40
CA ARG A 150 11.84 14.28 -1.10
C ARG A 150 12.58 15.38 -1.87
N VAL A 151 12.04 15.85 -2.98
CA VAL A 151 12.58 16.99 -3.74
C VAL A 151 11.83 18.30 -3.49
N GLY A 152 10.88 18.32 -2.55
CA GLY A 152 10.12 19.51 -2.16
C GLY A 152 8.92 19.82 -3.06
N VAL A 153 8.32 18.79 -3.69
CA VAL A 153 7.09 18.92 -4.48
C VAL A 153 6.03 17.96 -3.94
N VAL A 154 4.96 18.51 -3.37
CA VAL A 154 3.78 17.77 -2.90
C VAL A 154 2.97 17.31 -4.11
N ASN A 155 2.84 15.99 -4.27
CA ASN A 155 2.15 15.40 -5.41
C ASN A 155 0.72 14.97 -5.03
N ILE A 156 -0.21 15.92 -4.99
CA ILE A 156 -1.64 15.61 -4.77
C ILE A 156 -2.26 14.90 -5.99
N ALA A 157 -1.62 14.98 -7.15
CA ALA A 157 -2.10 14.35 -8.38
C ALA A 157 -1.93 12.82 -8.42
N ILE A 158 -1.43 12.17 -7.34
CA ILE A 158 -1.26 10.71 -7.28
C ILE A 158 -2.57 9.97 -7.56
N GLU A 159 -3.71 10.50 -7.08
CA GLU A 159 -5.04 9.93 -7.38
C GLU A 159 -5.30 9.88 -8.89
N GLY A 160 -5.13 11.00 -9.58
CA GLY A 160 -5.26 11.10 -11.03
C GLY A 160 -4.21 10.28 -11.78
N GLN A 161 -2.99 10.14 -11.23
CA GLN A 161 -1.94 9.31 -11.83
C GLN A 161 -2.29 7.81 -11.76
N LEU A 162 -2.82 7.34 -10.63
CA LEU A 162 -3.34 5.98 -10.47
C LEU A 162 -4.51 5.75 -11.43
N LEU A 163 -5.48 6.67 -11.47
CA LEU A 163 -6.66 6.55 -12.33
C LEU A 163 -6.30 6.58 -13.83
N THR A 164 -5.36 7.44 -14.22
CA THR A 164 -4.82 7.50 -15.59
C THR A 164 -4.12 6.20 -15.95
N GLY A 165 -3.27 5.68 -15.05
CA GLY A 165 -2.58 4.41 -15.26
C GLY A 165 -3.55 3.24 -15.42
N ALA A 166 -4.59 3.19 -14.58
CA ALA A 166 -5.65 2.19 -14.64
C ALA A 166 -6.39 2.23 -15.98
N PHE A 167 -6.83 3.42 -16.41
CA PHE A 167 -7.54 3.61 -17.69
C PHE A 167 -6.68 3.22 -18.88
N VAL A 168 -5.46 3.76 -18.97
CA VAL A 168 -4.57 3.55 -20.12
C VAL A 168 -4.11 2.10 -20.22
N SER A 169 -3.80 1.44 -19.10
CA SER A 169 -3.44 0.01 -19.14
C SER A 169 -4.57 -0.88 -19.63
N ALA A 170 -5.82 -0.60 -19.24
CA ALA A 170 -6.96 -1.38 -19.71
C ALA A 170 -7.20 -1.18 -21.20
N VAL A 171 -7.25 0.06 -21.66
CA VAL A 171 -7.50 0.40 -23.07
C VAL A 171 -6.37 -0.12 -23.96
N VAL A 172 -5.13 0.26 -23.68
CA VAL A 172 -3.98 -0.11 -24.51
C VAL A 172 -3.73 -1.62 -24.44
N GLY A 173 -3.90 -2.24 -23.27
CA GLY A 173 -3.80 -3.68 -23.12
C GLY A 173 -4.81 -4.43 -24.01
N THR A 174 -6.04 -3.91 -24.10
CA THR A 174 -7.09 -4.52 -24.93
C THR A 174 -6.80 -4.31 -26.41
N MET A 175 -6.52 -3.07 -26.82
CA MET A 175 -6.30 -2.72 -28.23
C MET A 175 -5.06 -3.40 -28.83
N THR A 176 -4.01 -3.56 -28.05
CA THR A 176 -2.76 -4.19 -28.52
C THR A 176 -2.75 -5.70 -28.33
N GLY A 177 -3.66 -6.25 -27.52
CA GLY A 177 -3.61 -7.64 -27.07
C GLY A 177 -2.39 -7.98 -26.20
N ASN A 178 -1.63 -6.97 -25.73
CA ASN A 178 -0.40 -7.16 -24.98
C ASN A 178 -0.41 -6.38 -23.66
N LEU A 179 -0.50 -7.12 -22.56
CA LEU A 179 -0.53 -6.58 -21.20
C LEU A 179 0.73 -5.79 -20.83
N TYR A 180 1.90 -6.18 -21.33
CA TYR A 180 3.15 -5.47 -21.07
C TYR A 180 3.16 -4.08 -21.71
N VAL A 181 2.62 -3.96 -22.93
CA VAL A 181 2.47 -2.68 -23.61
C VAL A 181 1.48 -1.80 -22.86
N GLY A 182 0.35 -2.36 -22.41
CA GLY A 182 -0.60 -1.67 -21.55
C GLY A 182 0.05 -1.14 -20.26
N MET A 183 0.87 -1.95 -19.60
CA MET A 183 1.59 -1.55 -18.38
C MET A 183 2.59 -0.40 -18.64
N VAL A 184 3.41 -0.49 -19.69
CA VAL A 184 4.38 0.57 -20.03
C VAL A 184 3.65 1.84 -20.45
N ALA A 185 2.57 1.73 -21.22
CA ALA A 185 1.75 2.87 -21.61
C ALA A 185 1.12 3.58 -20.40
N ALA A 186 0.66 2.82 -19.39
CA ALA A 186 0.17 3.38 -18.14
C ALA A 186 1.24 4.16 -17.37
N MET A 187 2.46 3.62 -17.27
CA MET A 187 3.59 4.33 -16.67
C MET A 187 3.90 5.63 -17.42
N VAL A 188 3.96 5.58 -18.75
CA VAL A 188 4.25 6.76 -19.57
C VAL A 188 3.15 7.81 -19.45
N ALA A 189 1.87 7.43 -19.53
CA ALA A 189 0.75 8.35 -19.44
C ALA A 189 0.67 9.06 -18.09
N ALA A 190 0.85 8.33 -16.98
CA ALA A 190 0.93 8.93 -15.66
C ALA A 190 2.21 9.78 -15.48
N GLY A 191 3.31 9.39 -16.11
CA GLY A 191 4.53 10.20 -16.20
C GLY A 191 4.28 11.53 -16.92
N ILE A 192 3.56 11.54 -18.05
CA ILE A 192 3.18 12.75 -18.78
C ILE A 192 2.29 13.66 -17.92
N LEU A 193 1.30 13.08 -17.24
CA LEU A 193 0.46 13.84 -16.29
C LEU A 193 1.32 14.47 -15.18
N SER A 194 2.31 13.74 -14.70
CA SER A 194 3.27 14.22 -13.70
C SER A 194 4.21 15.29 -14.26
N MET A 195 4.59 15.26 -15.54
CA MET A 195 5.34 16.34 -16.20
C MET A 195 4.52 17.64 -16.23
N VAL A 196 3.19 17.56 -16.42
CA VAL A 196 2.32 18.74 -16.33
C VAL A 196 2.37 19.33 -14.93
N LEU A 197 2.19 18.51 -13.90
CA LEU A 197 2.33 18.96 -12.50
C LEU A 197 3.71 19.58 -12.24
N ALA A 198 4.78 18.87 -12.62
CA ALA A 198 6.16 19.29 -12.38
C ALA A 198 6.49 20.60 -13.10
N SER A 199 6.05 20.76 -14.35
CA SER A 199 6.29 21.99 -15.11
C SER A 199 5.57 23.20 -14.49
N LEU A 200 4.30 23.05 -14.12
CA LEU A 200 3.52 24.13 -13.50
C LEU A 200 4.05 24.49 -12.09
N ALA A 201 4.42 23.49 -11.29
CA ALA A 201 4.94 23.71 -9.95
C ALA A 201 6.36 24.30 -9.94
N ILE A 202 7.25 23.87 -10.84
CA ILE A 202 8.67 24.22 -10.80
C ILE A 202 8.97 25.46 -11.66
N LYS A 203 8.45 25.51 -12.89
CA LYS A 203 8.74 26.61 -13.83
C LYS A 203 7.81 27.79 -13.63
N TYR A 204 6.51 27.53 -13.43
CA TYR A 204 5.49 28.57 -13.31
C TYR A 204 5.15 28.93 -11.86
N LEU A 205 5.77 28.25 -10.88
CA LEU A 205 5.62 28.52 -9.45
C LEU A 205 4.16 28.56 -8.98
N VAL A 206 3.31 27.77 -9.62
CA VAL A 206 1.90 27.66 -9.24
C VAL A 206 1.79 26.75 -8.01
N GLU A 207 0.85 27.07 -7.12
CA GLU A 207 0.57 26.31 -5.91
C GLU A 207 0.27 24.84 -6.21
N GLN A 208 1.06 23.94 -5.65
CA GLN A 208 1.08 22.51 -5.98
C GLN A 208 -0.23 21.82 -5.61
N ILE A 209 -0.85 22.26 -4.52
CA ILE A 209 -2.13 21.75 -4.03
C ILE A 209 -3.23 22.03 -5.05
N ILE A 210 -3.29 23.27 -5.55
CA ILE A 210 -4.32 23.72 -6.49
C ILE A 210 -4.19 22.95 -7.81
N ILE A 211 -2.98 22.86 -8.38
CA ILE A 211 -2.76 22.11 -9.62
C ILE A 211 -3.09 20.63 -9.43
N GLY A 212 -2.67 20.03 -8.31
CA GLY A 212 -2.92 18.61 -8.06
C GLY A 212 -4.40 18.28 -8.00
N VAL A 213 -5.20 19.11 -7.32
CA VAL A 213 -6.67 18.97 -7.30
C VAL A 213 -7.27 19.16 -8.69
N LEU A 214 -6.83 20.17 -9.45
CA LEU A 214 -7.30 20.40 -10.82
C LEU A 214 -6.97 19.22 -11.76
N LEU A 215 -5.77 18.66 -11.67
CA LEU A 215 -5.38 17.49 -12.45
C LEU A 215 -6.23 16.27 -12.09
N ASN A 216 -6.52 16.04 -10.82
CA ASN A 216 -7.40 14.94 -10.41
C ASN A 216 -8.82 15.11 -11.00
N VAL A 217 -9.40 16.30 -10.90
CA VAL A 217 -10.74 16.59 -11.46
C VAL A 217 -10.73 16.42 -12.97
N LEU A 218 -9.68 16.91 -13.65
CA LEU A 218 -9.52 16.75 -15.10
C LEU A 218 -9.47 15.26 -15.49
N VAL A 219 -8.66 14.46 -14.80
CA VAL A 219 -8.55 13.03 -15.08
C VAL A 219 -9.88 12.33 -14.84
N ILE A 220 -10.55 12.57 -13.71
CA ILE A 220 -11.87 11.98 -13.41
C ILE A 220 -12.85 12.30 -14.55
N GLY A 221 -12.93 13.57 -14.96
CA GLY A 221 -13.79 14.02 -16.05
C GLY A 221 -13.48 13.34 -17.38
N ILE A 222 -12.20 13.30 -17.78
CA ILE A 222 -11.76 12.65 -19.02
C ILE A 222 -12.05 11.14 -18.98
N THR A 223 -11.70 10.45 -17.89
CA THR A 223 -11.89 9.00 -17.81
C THR A 223 -13.36 8.62 -17.74
N ASN A 224 -14.20 9.40 -17.05
CA ASN A 224 -15.64 9.16 -17.00
C ASN A 224 -16.31 9.43 -18.35
N PHE A 225 -15.91 10.51 -19.04
CA PHE A 225 -16.38 10.81 -20.38
C PHE A 225 -15.99 9.70 -21.36
N LEU A 226 -14.71 9.32 -21.42
CA LEU A 226 -14.24 8.26 -22.32
C LEU A 226 -14.85 6.90 -21.97
N HIS A 227 -15.05 6.60 -20.69
CA HIS A 227 -15.74 5.37 -20.29
C HIS A 227 -17.17 5.33 -20.82
N SER A 228 -17.95 6.39 -20.60
CA SER A 228 -19.35 6.43 -21.04
C SER A 228 -19.53 6.55 -22.55
N ALA A 229 -18.67 7.34 -23.21
CA ALA A 229 -18.78 7.60 -24.64
C ALA A 229 -18.21 6.47 -25.52
N TRP A 230 -17.25 5.71 -24.99
CA TRP A 230 -16.47 4.73 -25.75
C TRP A 230 -16.48 3.33 -25.11
N LEU A 231 -16.03 3.16 -23.86
CA LEU A 231 -15.91 1.84 -23.24
C LEU A 231 -17.27 1.15 -23.02
N ASP A 232 -18.32 1.90 -22.69
CA ASP A 232 -19.67 1.33 -22.45
C ASP A 232 -20.32 0.81 -23.74
N LYS A 233 -19.90 1.29 -24.91
CA LYS A 233 -20.47 0.87 -26.21
C LYS A 233 -19.92 -0.46 -26.70
N ASP A 234 -18.67 -0.78 -26.37
CA ASP A 234 -18.00 -2.02 -26.76
C ASP A 234 -16.99 -2.46 -25.70
N SER A 235 -17.53 -2.81 -24.52
CA SER A 235 -16.73 -3.16 -23.35
C SER A 235 -15.87 -4.42 -23.58
N SER A 236 -16.35 -5.37 -24.40
CA SER A 236 -15.64 -6.60 -24.73
C SER A 236 -14.35 -6.36 -25.53
N HIS A 237 -14.35 -5.42 -26.48
CA HIS A 237 -13.18 -5.19 -27.33
C HIS A 237 -12.33 -3.98 -26.91
N LEU A 238 -12.82 -3.14 -26.00
CA LEU A 238 -12.11 -1.92 -25.58
C LEU A 238 -11.69 -1.91 -24.11
N ASN A 239 -12.29 -2.76 -23.27
CA ASN A 239 -12.11 -2.72 -21.82
C ASN A 239 -11.89 -4.11 -21.18
N TYR A 240 -11.47 -5.10 -21.97
CA TYR A 240 -11.26 -6.47 -21.49
C TYR A 240 -9.89 -7.02 -21.91
N PRO A 241 -8.79 -6.46 -21.36
CA PRO A 241 -7.44 -6.93 -21.67
C PRO A 241 -7.11 -8.28 -21.02
N GLY A 242 -7.91 -8.74 -20.06
CA GLY A 242 -7.55 -9.83 -19.15
C GLY A 242 -6.61 -9.38 -18.04
N THR A 243 -5.97 -10.32 -17.37
CA THR A 243 -5.04 -10.04 -16.27
C THR A 243 -3.72 -10.77 -16.50
N PHE A 244 -2.64 -10.26 -15.94
CA PHE A 244 -1.38 -11.02 -15.92
C PHE A 244 -1.56 -12.39 -15.28
N ASP A 245 -0.92 -13.38 -15.87
CA ASP A 245 -0.80 -14.70 -15.27
C ASP A 245 0.03 -14.63 -13.99
N LYS A 246 -0.26 -15.54 -13.06
CA LYS A 246 0.57 -15.71 -11.88
C LYS A 246 1.83 -16.46 -12.27
N ILE A 247 2.98 -15.89 -11.94
CA ILE A 247 4.28 -16.51 -12.15
C ILE A 247 4.67 -17.14 -10.81
N ALA A 248 4.90 -18.45 -10.78
CA ALA A 248 5.41 -19.12 -9.59
C ALA A 248 6.93 -19.23 -9.66
N ILE A 249 7.64 -18.73 -8.64
CA ILE A 249 9.10 -18.90 -8.55
C ILE A 249 9.37 -20.31 -8.01
N PRO A 250 10.02 -21.21 -8.79
CA PRO A 250 10.22 -22.60 -8.38
C PRO A 250 11.00 -22.68 -7.07
N LEU A 251 10.72 -23.69 -6.25
CA LEU A 251 11.25 -23.91 -4.89
C LEU A 251 10.71 -22.93 -3.82
N LEU A 252 10.63 -21.63 -4.12
CA LEU A 252 10.15 -20.63 -3.15
C LEU A 252 8.62 -20.60 -3.06
N SER A 253 7.91 -20.94 -4.15
CA SER A 253 6.45 -21.05 -4.17
C SER A 253 5.90 -22.20 -3.33
N ASP A 254 6.74 -23.21 -3.08
CA ASP A 254 6.32 -24.49 -2.47
C ASP A 254 6.35 -24.43 -0.94
N ILE A 255 6.84 -23.33 -0.36
CA ILE A 255 6.81 -23.08 1.08
C ILE A 255 5.33 -22.86 1.50
N PRO A 256 4.79 -23.65 2.46
CA PRO A 256 3.41 -23.50 2.86
C PRO A 256 3.14 -22.10 3.42
N VAL A 257 1.97 -21.54 3.07
CA VAL A 257 1.51 -20.18 3.42
C VAL A 257 2.35 -19.05 2.81
N PHE A 258 3.63 -18.92 3.15
CA PHE A 258 4.47 -17.80 2.70
C PHE A 258 4.86 -17.90 1.22
N GLY A 259 5.11 -19.12 0.74
CA GLY A 259 5.48 -19.39 -0.65
C GLY A 259 4.41 -18.88 -1.61
N GLN A 260 3.16 -19.18 -1.32
CA GLN A 260 2.05 -18.79 -2.17
C GLN A 260 1.69 -17.32 -2.07
N VAL A 261 1.71 -16.77 -0.86
CA VAL A 261 1.32 -15.37 -0.64
C VAL A 261 2.33 -14.41 -1.30
N LEU A 262 3.63 -14.75 -1.29
CA LEU A 262 4.68 -13.87 -1.81
C LEU A 262 5.22 -14.28 -3.18
N PHE A 263 5.41 -15.57 -3.43
CA PHE A 263 6.15 -16.09 -4.58
C PHE A 263 5.28 -16.74 -5.68
N ASN A 264 3.95 -16.65 -5.57
CA ASN A 264 3.00 -17.03 -6.63
C ASN A 264 2.08 -15.85 -6.99
N ASN A 265 2.66 -14.84 -7.65
CA ASN A 265 1.98 -13.57 -7.89
C ASN A 265 2.13 -13.08 -9.34
N ARG A 266 1.36 -12.03 -9.66
CA ARG A 266 1.43 -11.33 -10.94
C ARG A 266 2.67 -10.44 -11.00
N ILE A 267 3.09 -10.09 -12.21
CA ILE A 267 4.31 -9.29 -12.41
C ILE A 267 4.29 -7.92 -11.70
N THR A 268 3.11 -7.32 -11.52
CA THR A 268 2.94 -6.05 -10.79
C THR A 268 3.41 -6.15 -9.33
N VAL A 269 3.20 -7.29 -8.67
CA VAL A 269 3.70 -7.56 -7.31
C VAL A 269 5.23 -7.62 -7.30
N TYR A 270 5.82 -8.35 -8.25
CA TYR A 270 7.28 -8.47 -8.32
C TYR A 270 7.95 -7.15 -8.63
N LEU A 271 7.35 -6.33 -9.50
CA LEU A 271 7.85 -4.97 -9.75
C LEU A 271 7.79 -4.11 -8.49
N MET A 272 6.72 -4.20 -7.69
CA MET A 272 6.66 -3.52 -6.40
C MET A 272 7.78 -3.98 -5.46
N PHE A 273 8.02 -5.30 -5.34
CA PHE A 273 9.12 -5.84 -4.53
C PHE A 273 10.50 -5.42 -5.00
N ILE A 274 10.66 -5.04 -6.27
CA ILE A 274 11.92 -4.49 -6.80
C ILE A 274 11.99 -2.98 -6.57
N ILE A 275 10.92 -2.24 -6.88
CA ILE A 275 10.89 -0.77 -6.83
C ILE A 275 11.15 -0.26 -5.41
N VAL A 276 10.54 -0.87 -4.40
CA VAL A 276 10.68 -0.45 -3.00
C VAL A 276 12.14 -0.47 -2.51
N PRO A 277 12.87 -1.59 -2.55
CA PRO A 277 14.27 -1.64 -2.13
C PRO A 277 15.18 -0.84 -3.07
N VAL A 278 14.89 -0.79 -4.38
CA VAL A 278 15.66 0.03 -5.33
C VAL A 278 15.53 1.51 -4.99
N LEU A 279 14.32 2.01 -4.72
CA LEU A 279 14.12 3.40 -4.31
C LEU A 279 14.76 3.71 -2.96
N TRP A 280 14.67 2.79 -2.00
CA TRP A 280 15.38 2.92 -0.73
C TRP A 280 16.89 3.03 -0.94
N TYR A 281 17.46 2.15 -1.77
CA TYR A 281 18.89 2.17 -2.08
C TYR A 281 19.29 3.46 -2.81
N ILE A 282 18.54 3.86 -3.84
CA ILE A 282 18.81 5.10 -4.58
C ILE A 282 18.77 6.31 -3.63
N LEU A 283 17.72 6.42 -2.80
CA LEU A 283 17.51 7.59 -1.95
C LEU A 283 18.55 7.73 -0.83
N PHE A 284 18.97 6.61 -0.22
CA PHE A 284 19.83 6.63 0.95
C PHE A 284 21.28 6.23 0.70
N ARG A 285 21.58 5.51 -0.39
CA ARG A 285 22.93 4.97 -0.66
C ARG A 285 23.59 5.53 -1.92
N THR A 286 22.92 6.36 -2.72
CA THR A 286 23.50 6.92 -3.96
C THR A 286 23.63 8.45 -3.96
N LYS A 287 24.48 8.97 -4.85
CA LYS A 287 24.65 10.41 -5.07
C LYS A 287 23.37 11.08 -5.57
N LEU A 288 22.56 10.37 -6.36
CA LEU A 288 21.28 10.88 -6.88
C LEU A 288 20.29 11.15 -5.73
N GLY A 289 20.18 10.20 -4.79
CA GLY A 289 19.34 10.35 -3.61
C GLY A 289 19.81 11.43 -2.64
N LEU A 290 21.13 11.59 -2.48
CA LEU A 290 21.69 12.69 -1.68
C LEU A 290 21.34 14.06 -2.29
N ARG A 291 21.50 14.21 -3.60
CA ARG A 291 21.12 15.44 -4.34
C ARG A 291 19.63 15.72 -4.21
N ALA A 292 18.79 14.70 -4.40
CA ALA A 292 17.35 14.84 -4.28
C ALA A 292 16.93 15.38 -2.90
N ARG A 293 17.46 14.78 -1.83
CA ARG A 293 17.20 15.21 -0.45
C ARG A 293 17.72 16.61 -0.17
N ALA A 294 18.95 16.93 -0.61
CA ALA A 294 19.50 18.28 -0.46
C ALA A 294 18.65 19.34 -1.16
N VAL A 295 18.15 19.04 -2.35
CA VAL A 295 17.26 19.91 -3.13
C VAL A 295 15.89 20.11 -2.45
N GLY A 296 15.38 19.09 -1.77
CA GLY A 296 14.14 19.17 -0.99
C GLY A 296 14.30 20.00 0.29
N GLU A 297 15.39 19.80 1.03
CA GLU A 297 15.63 20.45 2.32
C GLU A 297 16.15 21.89 2.18
N HIS A 298 17.16 22.11 1.35
CA HIS A 298 17.81 23.42 1.17
C HIS A 298 18.15 23.68 -0.32
N PRO A 299 17.16 24.05 -1.15
CA PRO A 299 17.37 24.23 -2.60
C PRO A 299 18.42 25.29 -2.94
N LEU A 300 18.45 26.41 -2.21
CA LEU A 300 19.43 27.48 -2.42
C LEU A 300 20.88 26.99 -2.19
N ALA A 301 21.10 26.17 -1.15
CA ALA A 301 22.42 25.61 -0.86
C ALA A 301 22.83 24.51 -1.86
N ALA A 302 21.87 23.78 -2.42
CA ALA A 302 22.14 22.80 -3.46
C ALA A 302 22.59 23.48 -4.78
N ASP A 303 22.02 24.64 -5.09
CA ASP A 303 22.35 25.39 -6.31
C ASP A 303 23.76 26.01 -6.26
N THR A 304 24.22 26.49 -5.08
CA THR A 304 25.57 27.05 -4.92
C THR A 304 26.69 26.03 -5.15
N VAL A 305 26.41 24.74 -4.96
CA VAL A 305 27.36 23.64 -5.24
C VAL A 305 27.16 23.02 -6.64
N GLY A 306 26.39 23.69 -7.51
CA GLY A 306 26.21 23.33 -8.92
C GLY A 306 25.17 22.24 -9.21
N ILE A 307 24.28 21.92 -8.26
CA ILE A 307 23.19 20.97 -8.49
C ILE A 307 22.03 21.72 -9.14
N ASN A 308 21.65 21.34 -10.35
CA ASN A 308 20.45 21.91 -11.00
C ASN A 308 19.18 21.45 -10.26
N VAL A 309 18.66 22.33 -9.41
CA VAL A 309 17.48 22.11 -8.56
C VAL A 309 16.23 21.80 -9.39
N ALA A 310 15.95 22.64 -10.40
CA ALA A 310 14.75 22.51 -11.22
C ALA A 310 14.71 21.19 -11.98
N LYS A 311 15.83 20.80 -12.62
CA LYS A 311 15.95 19.54 -13.34
C LYS A 311 15.82 18.34 -12.41
N THR A 312 16.43 18.41 -11.23
CA THR A 312 16.33 17.33 -10.23
C THR A 312 14.88 17.16 -9.77
N ARG A 313 14.20 18.25 -9.41
CA ARG A 313 12.78 18.22 -9.04
C ARG A 313 11.91 17.64 -10.14
N PHE A 314 12.10 18.12 -11.37
CA PHE A 314 11.27 17.73 -12.51
C PHE A 314 11.30 16.23 -12.78
N TRP A 315 12.50 15.63 -12.84
CA TRP A 315 12.64 14.21 -13.14
C TRP A 315 12.22 13.31 -11.99
N TRP A 316 12.44 13.71 -10.74
CA TRP A 316 11.98 12.93 -9.58
C TRP A 316 10.45 12.87 -9.50
N VAL A 317 9.77 13.99 -9.73
CA VAL A 317 8.30 14.05 -9.77
C VAL A 317 7.76 13.25 -10.95
N THR A 318 8.36 13.39 -12.13
CA THR A 318 7.98 12.64 -13.34
C THR A 318 8.11 11.13 -13.15
N LEU A 319 9.26 10.65 -12.66
CA LEU A 319 9.49 9.23 -12.41
C LEU A 319 8.56 8.70 -11.30
N GLY A 320 8.29 9.52 -10.26
CA GLY A 320 7.27 9.19 -9.26
C GLY A 320 5.90 8.97 -9.91
N GLY A 321 5.50 9.85 -10.83
CA GLY A 321 4.27 9.67 -11.61
C GLY A 321 4.24 8.39 -12.43
N MET A 322 5.37 7.97 -13.02
CA MET A 322 5.45 6.68 -13.71
C MET A 322 5.25 5.50 -12.77
N VAL A 323 5.79 5.57 -11.55
CA VAL A 323 5.58 4.54 -10.50
C VAL A 323 4.11 4.52 -10.05
N ALA A 324 3.47 5.67 -9.91
CA ALA A 324 2.02 5.73 -9.67
C ALA A 324 1.22 5.14 -10.84
N GLY A 325 1.62 5.39 -12.10
CA GLY A 325 1.00 4.76 -13.27
C GLY A 325 1.06 3.23 -13.24
N LEU A 326 2.16 2.66 -12.76
CA LEU A 326 2.28 1.22 -12.51
C LEU A 326 1.31 0.76 -11.41
N GLY A 327 1.13 1.55 -10.36
CA GLY A 327 0.10 1.33 -9.34
C GLY A 327 -1.32 1.33 -9.91
N GLY A 328 -1.59 2.19 -10.88
CA GLY A 328 -2.83 2.21 -11.65
C GLY A 328 -3.03 0.95 -12.47
N ALA A 329 -1.99 0.51 -13.19
CA ALA A 329 -2.01 -0.75 -13.93
C ALA A 329 -2.22 -1.98 -13.01
N ALA A 330 -1.80 -1.90 -11.74
CA ALA A 330 -2.06 -2.95 -10.76
C ALA A 330 -3.54 -3.08 -10.40
N LEU A 331 -4.35 -2.01 -10.55
CA LEU A 331 -5.80 -2.07 -10.31
C LEU A 331 -6.55 -2.80 -11.43
N THR A 332 -6.16 -2.62 -12.69
CA THR A 332 -6.79 -3.25 -13.87
C THR A 332 -6.09 -4.56 -14.21
N ILE A 333 -5.11 -4.54 -15.11
CA ILE A 333 -4.41 -5.72 -15.63
C ILE A 333 -3.66 -6.52 -14.55
N GLY A 334 -3.36 -5.88 -13.41
CA GLY A 334 -2.81 -6.54 -12.23
C GLY A 334 -3.84 -7.13 -11.27
N ASN A 335 -5.13 -6.78 -11.36
CA ASN A 335 -6.19 -7.28 -10.48
C ASN A 335 -7.47 -7.70 -11.21
N VAL A 336 -8.32 -6.74 -11.60
CA VAL A 336 -9.71 -6.95 -12.08
C VAL A 336 -9.78 -7.25 -13.59
N GLY A 337 -8.81 -6.76 -14.35
CA GLY A 337 -8.72 -6.86 -15.81
C GLY A 337 -9.33 -5.65 -16.51
N SER A 338 -10.59 -5.31 -16.23
CA SER A 338 -11.26 -4.15 -16.82
C SER A 338 -11.07 -2.87 -16.01
N PHE A 339 -11.23 -1.72 -16.67
CA PHE A 339 -11.31 -0.42 -16.02
C PHE A 339 -12.76 -0.11 -15.61
N GLY A 340 -12.95 0.33 -14.36
CA GLY A 340 -14.21 0.89 -13.87
C GLY A 340 -14.11 2.40 -13.62
N ARG A 341 -15.26 3.09 -13.65
CA ARG A 341 -15.33 4.52 -13.28
C ARG A 341 -14.83 4.70 -11.85
N GLU A 342 -13.98 5.71 -11.65
CA GLU A 342 -13.44 6.09 -10.34
C GLU A 342 -12.83 4.92 -9.55
N MET A 343 -12.27 3.92 -10.25
CA MET A 343 -11.76 2.70 -9.63
C MET A 343 -10.57 2.94 -8.68
N SER A 344 -9.86 4.06 -8.80
CA SER A 344 -8.84 4.47 -7.82
C SER A 344 -9.43 4.77 -6.44
N ALA A 345 -10.70 5.18 -6.36
CA ALA A 345 -11.50 5.31 -5.14
C ALA A 345 -10.79 6.03 -3.96
N GLY A 346 -9.98 7.06 -4.25
CA GLY A 346 -9.26 7.83 -3.23
C GLY A 346 -7.98 7.17 -2.71
N GLN A 347 -7.55 6.04 -3.27
CA GLN A 347 -6.32 5.35 -2.88
C GLN A 347 -5.07 6.23 -3.02
N GLY A 348 -5.03 7.17 -3.96
CA GLY A 348 -3.95 8.12 -4.11
C GLY A 348 -3.86 9.12 -2.96
N PHE A 349 -5.00 9.57 -2.42
CA PHE A 349 -5.02 10.41 -1.22
C PHE A 349 -4.59 9.63 0.02
N ILE A 350 -5.02 8.36 0.13
CA ILE A 350 -4.57 7.46 1.19
C ILE A 350 -3.06 7.24 1.09
N ALA A 351 -2.53 7.00 -0.11
CA ALA A 351 -1.10 6.84 -0.33
C ALA A 351 -0.30 8.05 0.15
N LEU A 352 -0.76 9.28 -0.10
CA LEU A 352 -0.14 10.50 0.41
C LEU A 352 -0.13 10.55 1.94
N ALA A 353 -1.22 10.16 2.60
CA ALA A 353 -1.25 10.05 4.05
C ALA A 353 -0.23 9.02 4.58
N VAL A 354 -0.09 7.88 3.89
CA VAL A 354 0.90 6.86 4.25
C VAL A 354 2.34 7.38 4.10
N VAL A 355 2.64 8.24 3.11
CA VAL A 355 3.98 8.86 2.97
C VAL A 355 4.35 9.68 4.21
N ILE A 356 3.40 10.47 4.71
CA ILE A 356 3.59 11.30 5.90
C ILE A 356 3.82 10.41 7.13
N LEU A 357 2.98 9.38 7.32
CA LEU A 357 3.10 8.43 8.42
C LEU A 357 4.40 7.61 8.35
N GLY A 358 4.80 7.21 7.14
CA GLY A 358 6.04 6.51 6.82
C GLY A 358 7.28 7.41 6.82
N ARG A 359 7.14 8.70 7.18
CA ARG A 359 8.25 9.66 7.31
C ARG A 359 9.14 9.73 6.07
N TRP A 360 8.54 9.66 4.89
CA TRP A 360 9.24 9.69 3.61
C TRP A 360 10.33 8.60 3.46
N GLN A 361 10.22 7.48 4.17
CA GLN A 361 11.10 6.33 4.04
C GLN A 361 10.39 5.20 3.28
N PRO A 362 10.91 4.72 2.14
CA PRO A 362 10.25 3.71 1.32
C PRO A 362 9.83 2.46 2.11
N ILE A 363 10.69 1.96 3.01
CA ILE A 363 10.41 0.75 3.81
C ILE A 363 9.24 0.98 4.80
N TYR A 364 9.16 2.16 5.41
CA TYR A 364 8.06 2.46 6.36
C TYR A 364 6.75 2.80 5.66
N VAL A 365 6.79 3.18 4.38
CA VAL A 365 5.59 3.36 3.56
C VAL A 365 5.01 2.00 3.13
N THR A 366 5.84 0.94 3.11
CA THR A 366 5.42 -0.41 2.72
C THR A 366 5.00 -1.33 3.86
N LEU A 367 5.43 -1.01 5.08
CA LEU A 367 5.15 -1.78 6.30
C LEU A 367 4.02 -1.12 7.09
#